data_AF-A0A347WN83-F1
#
_entry.id   AF-A0A347WN83-F1
#
_cell.length_a   1.000
_cell.length_b   1.000
_cell.length_c   1.000
_cell.angle_alpha   90.00
_cell.angle_beta   90.00
_cell.angle_gamma   90.00
#
_symmetry.space_group_name_H-M   'P 1'
#
loop_
_entity.id
_entity.type
_entity.pdbx_description
1 polymer ?
#
loop_
_entity_poly.entity_id
_entity_poly.type
_entity_poly.pdbx_seq_one_letter_code
_entity_poly.pdbx_strand_id
1 'polypeptide(L)'
;MGNNRNTQAKQNNKVVHLYEEATQQAVKIPRTLNWRKVTALLAGILLIGLSGGQLLQTLQASQENQAAYEAARASHQVAVEKNRKTQEEYQRVQSPDYLAEIARRDYYYSKPNEIIFEIGENITHNE
;
A
#
# COMPACT_ATOMS: atom_id res chain seq x y z
N MET A 1 100.23 4.79 53.51
CA MET A 1 100.11 4.22 52.14
C MET A 1 98.74 3.57 52.00
N GLY A 2 97.94 4.03 51.01
CA GLY A 2 96.78 3.31 50.42
C GLY A 2 95.45 3.44 51.16
N ASN A 3 94.68 4.55 51.05
CA ASN A 3 93.79 5.02 49.97
C ASN A 3 92.35 4.46 50.00
N ASN A 4 91.47 5.31 50.55
CA ASN A 4 90.00 5.30 50.58
C ASN A 4 89.35 5.07 49.20
N ARG A 5 88.45 4.09 49.10
CA ARG A 5 87.54 3.90 47.94
C ARG A 5 86.06 3.78 48.32
N ASN A 6 85.61 4.44 49.39
CA ASN A 6 84.23 4.32 49.89
C ASN A 6 83.47 5.66 49.93
N THR A 7 83.63 6.52 48.93
CA THR A 7 82.96 7.85 48.95
C THR A 7 82.46 8.35 47.60
N GLN A 8 81.96 7.46 46.74
CA GLN A 8 81.33 7.85 45.46
C GLN A 8 80.02 7.09 45.15
N ALA A 9 79.39 6.45 46.14
CA ALA A 9 78.16 5.65 45.92
C ALA A 9 76.88 6.27 46.51
N LYS A 10 76.85 7.58 46.79
CA LYS A 10 75.73 8.15 47.55
C LYS A 10 75.37 9.60 47.24
N GLN A 11 75.50 10.10 46.01
CA GLN A 11 74.89 11.39 45.64
C GLN A 11 74.56 11.47 44.14
N ASN A 12 73.62 10.68 43.63
CA ASN A 12 72.97 11.02 42.35
C ASN A 12 71.57 10.44 42.11
N ASN A 13 70.75 10.26 43.16
CA ASN A 13 69.34 9.89 42.99
C ASN A 13 68.45 10.91 43.70
N LYS A 14 68.35 12.12 43.15
CA LYS A 14 67.29 13.06 43.54
C LYS A 14 66.93 14.00 42.39
N VAL A 15 66.55 13.42 41.25
CA VAL A 15 66.01 14.20 40.14
C VAL A 15 64.73 13.52 39.65
N VAL A 16 63.62 14.14 40.05
CA VAL A 16 62.33 14.19 39.35
C VAL A 16 61.50 12.89 39.35
N HIS A 17 60.78 12.68 40.45
CA HIS A 17 59.49 11.96 40.45
C HIS A 17 58.38 13.00 40.68
N LEU A 18 58.11 13.84 39.67
CA LEU A 18 56.99 14.79 39.72
C LEU A 18 56.14 14.78 38.45
N TYR A 19 56.42 13.88 37.50
CA TYR A 19 55.65 13.74 36.26
C TYR A 19 54.78 12.48 36.21
N GLU A 20 54.88 11.58 37.18
CA GLU A 20 54.15 10.31 37.16
C GLU A 20 52.76 10.39 37.82
N GLU A 21 52.46 11.47 38.54
CA GLU A 21 51.17 11.66 39.21
C GLU A 21 50.13 12.39 38.34
N ALA A 22 50.58 13.15 37.34
CA ALA A 22 49.68 13.89 36.43
C ALA A 22 49.14 13.04 35.27
N THR A 23 49.79 11.91 34.95
CA THR A 23 49.36 11.01 33.85
C THR A 23 48.53 9.82 34.33
N GLN A 24 48.29 9.68 35.64
CA GLN A 24 47.51 8.58 36.22
C GLN A 24 46.01 8.85 36.36
N GLN A 25 45.50 9.94 35.79
CA GLN A 25 44.07 10.00 35.45
C GLN A 25 43.83 9.28 34.12
N ALA A 26 44.23 8.01 34.06
CA ALA A 26 43.74 7.11 33.03
C ALA A 26 42.23 7.06 33.21
N VAL A 27 41.49 7.75 32.32
CA VAL A 27 40.04 7.69 32.24
C VAL A 27 39.67 6.21 32.21
N LYS A 28 39.17 5.69 33.32
CA LYS A 28 38.73 4.30 33.43
C LYS A 28 37.47 4.19 32.61
N ILE A 29 37.62 3.90 31.32
CA ILE A 29 36.49 3.56 30.45
C ILE A 29 35.89 2.28 31.06
N PRO A 30 34.65 2.29 31.57
CA PRO A 30 34.05 1.09 32.13
C PRO A 30 33.86 0.07 31.02
N ARG A 31 34.77 -0.91 30.94
CA ARG A 31 34.75 -2.02 29.98
C ARG A 31 33.84 -3.15 30.46
N THR A 32 32.58 -2.84 30.71
CA THR A 32 31.57 -3.89 30.90
C THR A 32 30.49 -3.71 29.85
N LEU A 33 30.83 -4.16 28.64
CA LEU A 33 29.84 -4.33 27.59
C LEU A 33 28.91 -5.45 28.03
N ASN A 34 27.72 -5.07 28.48
CA ASN A 34 26.69 -6.03 28.87
C ASN A 34 26.18 -6.70 27.60
N TRP A 35 26.81 -7.82 27.22
CA TRP A 35 26.50 -8.56 26.00
C TRP A 35 25.00 -8.88 25.88
N ARG A 36 24.31 -9.11 27.00
CA ARG A 36 22.84 -9.26 27.05
C ARG A 36 22.07 -8.05 26.50
N LYS A 37 22.55 -6.83 26.75
CA LYS A 37 21.94 -5.59 26.23
C LYS A 37 22.28 -5.41 24.75
N VAL A 38 23.50 -5.75 24.33
CA VAL A 38 23.92 -5.68 22.93
C VAL A 38 23.17 -6.68 22.07
N THR A 39 23.02 -7.92 22.53
CA THR A 39 22.25 -8.94 21.81
C THR A 39 20.76 -8.60 21.77
N ALA A 40 20.19 -8.06 22.85
CA ALA A 40 18.81 -7.58 22.85
C ALA A 40 18.60 -6.41 21.87
N LEU A 41 19.56 -5.48 21.78
CA LEU A 41 19.50 -4.35 20.85
C LEU A 41 19.63 -4.81 19.39
N LEU A 42 20.55 -5.73 19.10
CA LEU A 42 20.68 -6.35 17.77
C LEU A 42 19.44 -7.15 17.38
N ALA A 43 18.87 -7.92 18.30
CA ALA A 43 17.61 -8.64 18.08
C ALA A 43 16.44 -7.67 17.83
N GLY A 44 16.38 -6.54 18.55
CA GLY A 44 15.39 -5.50 18.33
C GLY A 44 15.51 -4.86 16.94
N ILE A 45 16.72 -4.52 16.51
CA ILE A 45 16.98 -3.99 15.15
C ILE A 45 16.59 -5.01 14.08
N LEU A 46 16.93 -6.30 14.29
CA LEU A 46 16.58 -7.37 13.36
C LEU A 46 15.05 -7.51 13.23
N LEU A 47 14.32 -7.50 14.34
CA LEU A 47 12.86 -7.58 14.35
C LEU A 47 12.22 -6.37 13.65
N ILE A 48 12.70 -5.16 13.93
CA ILE A 48 12.20 -3.94 13.26
C ILE A 48 12.49 -3.99 11.75
N GLY A 49 13.66 -4.46 11.35
CA GLY A 49 14.02 -4.63 9.93
C GLY A 49 13.13 -5.64 9.21
N LEU A 50 12.81 -6.77 9.85
CA LEU A 50 11.91 -7.78 9.31
C LEU A 50 10.47 -7.27 9.20
N SER A 51 9.98 -6.54 10.19
CA SER A 51 8.61 -5.98 10.19
C SER A 51 8.46 -4.76 9.27
N GLY A 52 9.49 -3.93 9.13
CA GLY A 52 9.45 -2.71 8.32
C GLY A 52 9.27 -2.98 6.82
N GLY A 53 9.89 -4.03 6.30
CA GLY A 53 9.75 -4.42 4.89
C GLY A 53 8.34 -4.86 4.52
N GLN A 54 7.66 -5.58 5.41
CA GLN A 54 6.28 -6.04 5.20
C GLN A 54 5.27 -4.88 5.22
N LEU A 55 5.52 -3.85 6.03
CA LEU A 55 4.64 -2.69 6.13
C LEU A 55 4.62 -1.86 4.83
N LEU A 56 5.76 -1.68 4.17
CA LEU A 56 5.84 -0.95 2.91
C LEU A 56 5.16 -1.71 1.76
N GLN A 57 5.33 -3.04 1.72
CA GLN A 57 4.66 -3.89 0.72
C GLN A 57 3.14 -3.91 0.92
N THR A 58 2.67 -3.97 2.15
CA THR A 58 1.22 -3.94 2.46
C THR A 58 0.59 -2.59 2.13
N LEU A 59 1.29 -1.47 2.34
CA LEU A 59 0.82 -0.15 1.93
C LEU A 59 0.65 -0.02 0.40
N GLN A 60 1.60 -0.54 -0.37
CA GLN A 60 1.51 -0.54 -1.85
C GLN A 60 0.40 -1.48 -2.33
N ALA A 61 0.36 -2.71 -1.81
CA ALA A 61 -0.67 -3.70 -2.14
C ALA A 61 -2.08 -3.20 -1.75
N SER A 62 -2.21 -2.42 -0.68
CA SER A 62 -3.49 -1.82 -0.28
C SER A 62 -4.00 -0.80 -1.30
N GLN A 63 -3.13 0.01 -1.89
CA GLN A 63 -3.55 0.99 -2.91
C GLN A 63 -3.94 0.30 -4.21
N GLU A 64 -3.15 -0.69 -4.64
CA GLU A 64 -3.47 -1.48 -5.84
C GLU A 64 -4.76 -2.29 -5.65
N ASN A 65 -4.96 -2.92 -4.49
CA ASN A 65 -6.20 -3.61 -4.17
C ASN A 65 -7.40 -2.65 -4.10
N GLN A 66 -7.22 -1.43 -3.60
CA GLN A 66 -8.30 -0.45 -3.56
C GLN A 66 -8.71 -0.04 -4.98
N ALA A 67 -7.76 0.24 -5.86
CA ALA A 67 -8.03 0.57 -7.26
C ALA A 67 -8.70 -0.61 -8.01
N ALA A 68 -8.20 -1.83 -7.80
CA ALA A 68 -8.78 -3.04 -8.39
C ALA A 68 -10.20 -3.29 -7.85
N TYR A 69 -10.43 -3.06 -6.56
CA TYR A 69 -11.75 -3.19 -5.93
C TYR A 69 -12.73 -2.16 -6.48
N GLU A 70 -12.32 -0.90 -6.63
CA GLU A 70 -13.16 0.16 -7.20
C GLU A 70 -13.51 -0.12 -8.65
N ALA A 71 -12.54 -0.57 -9.46
CA ALA A 71 -12.77 -0.97 -10.84
C ALA A 71 -13.73 -2.16 -10.95
N ALA A 72 -13.56 -3.19 -10.11
CA ALA A 72 -14.45 -4.33 -10.04
C ALA A 72 -15.86 -3.95 -9.56
N ARG A 73 -15.97 -3.03 -8.61
CA ARG A 73 -17.25 -2.52 -8.12
C ARG A 73 -18.00 -1.72 -9.19
N ALA A 74 -17.30 -0.86 -9.92
CA ALA A 74 -17.87 -0.10 -11.02
C ALA A 74 -18.36 -1.02 -12.15
N SER A 75 -17.55 -2.01 -12.56
CA SER A 75 -17.95 -2.97 -13.60
C SER A 75 -19.15 -3.82 -13.16
N HIS A 76 -19.18 -4.24 -11.90
CA HIS A 76 -20.30 -4.96 -11.31
C HIS A 76 -21.59 -4.12 -11.33
N GLN A 77 -21.53 -2.84 -10.93
CA GLN A 77 -22.70 -1.95 -10.97
C GLN A 77 -23.25 -1.78 -12.38
N VAL A 78 -22.38 -1.61 -13.37
CA VAL A 78 -22.79 -1.52 -14.78
C VAL A 78 -23.42 -2.83 -15.25
N ALA A 79 -22.87 -3.98 -14.87
CA ALA A 79 -23.43 -5.29 -15.22
C ALA A 79 -24.81 -5.52 -14.60
N VAL A 80 -25.00 -5.18 -13.32
CA VAL A 80 -26.28 -5.28 -12.63
C VAL A 80 -27.33 -4.39 -13.29
N GLU A 81 -26.99 -3.15 -13.61
CA GLU A 81 -27.93 -2.22 -14.24
C GLU A 81 -28.32 -2.68 -15.66
N LYS A 82 -27.37 -3.21 -16.44
CA LYS A 82 -27.67 -3.82 -17.74
C LYS A 82 -28.59 -5.02 -17.59
N ASN A 83 -28.31 -5.91 -16.63
CA ASN A 83 -29.13 -7.08 -16.38
C ASN A 83 -30.57 -6.71 -15.98
N ARG A 84 -30.73 -5.72 -15.09
CA ARG A 84 -32.04 -5.19 -14.69
C ARG A 84 -32.84 -4.71 -15.89
N LYS A 85 -32.25 -3.86 -16.74
CA LYS A 85 -32.90 -3.36 -17.96
C LYS A 85 -33.31 -4.49 -18.90
N THR A 86 -32.40 -5.43 -19.16
CA THR A 86 -32.70 -6.60 -19.99
C THR A 86 -33.81 -7.45 -19.41
N GLN A 87 -33.87 -7.62 -18.09
CA GLN A 87 -34.92 -8.38 -17.43
C GLN A 87 -36.28 -7.67 -17.52
N GLU A 88 -36.31 -6.35 -17.40
CA GLU A 88 -37.53 -5.54 -17.60
C GLU A 88 -38.04 -5.63 -19.04
N GLU A 89 -37.16 -5.52 -20.03
CA GLU A 89 -37.51 -5.72 -21.45
C GLU A 89 -38.02 -7.15 -21.70
N TYR A 90 -37.36 -8.16 -21.12
CA TYR A 90 -37.78 -9.55 -21.23
C TYR A 90 -39.18 -9.77 -20.66
N GLN A 91 -39.50 -9.17 -19.50
CA GLN A 91 -40.84 -9.24 -18.92
C GLN A 91 -41.88 -8.53 -19.80
N ARG A 92 -41.54 -7.39 -20.40
CA ARG A 92 -42.44 -6.69 -21.35
C ARG A 92 -42.73 -7.55 -22.57
N VAL A 93 -41.70 -8.18 -23.15
CA VAL A 93 -41.81 -9.09 -24.30
C VAL A 93 -42.70 -10.31 -24.00
N GLN A 94 -42.82 -10.74 -22.75
CA GLN A 94 -43.75 -11.82 -22.40
C GLN A 94 -45.23 -11.40 -22.47
N SER A 95 -45.54 -10.10 -22.46
CA SER A 95 -46.93 -9.66 -22.54
C SER A 95 -47.46 -9.70 -23.98
N PRO A 96 -48.64 -10.30 -24.24
CA PRO A 96 -49.23 -10.37 -25.57
C PRO A 96 -49.49 -9.00 -26.20
N ASP A 97 -49.83 -8.01 -25.38
CA ASP A 97 -50.14 -6.65 -25.82
C ASP A 97 -48.90 -5.92 -26.35
N TYR A 98 -47.76 -6.04 -25.66
CA TYR A 98 -46.50 -5.48 -26.12
C TYR A 98 -46.01 -6.16 -27.41
N LEU A 99 -46.16 -7.49 -27.52
CA LEU A 99 -45.85 -8.20 -28.77
C LEU A 99 -46.74 -7.73 -29.93
N ALA A 100 -48.02 -7.47 -29.68
CA ALA A 100 -48.92 -6.94 -30.69
C ALA A 100 -48.55 -5.51 -31.12
N GLU A 101 -48.04 -4.68 -30.20
CA GLU A 101 -47.51 -3.34 -30.51
C GLU A 101 -46.26 -3.40 -31.38
N ILE A 102 -45.29 -4.25 -31.02
CA ILE A 102 -44.08 -4.49 -31.83
C ILE A 102 -44.46 -5.02 -33.22
N ALA A 103 -45.39 -5.97 -33.31
CA ALA A 103 -45.82 -6.52 -34.59
C ALA A 103 -46.50 -5.45 -35.48
N ARG A 104 -47.32 -4.58 -34.91
CA ARG A 104 -47.94 -3.47 -35.65
C ARG A 104 -46.91 -2.43 -36.12
N ARG A 105 -45.97 -2.06 -35.23
CA ARG A 105 -44.98 -1.01 -35.48
C ARG A 105 -43.89 -1.44 -36.46
N ASP A 106 -43.30 -2.61 -36.23
CA ASP A 106 -42.08 -3.03 -36.92
C ASP A 106 -42.35 -3.99 -38.09
N TYR A 107 -43.52 -4.65 -38.09
CA TYR A 107 -43.87 -5.68 -39.08
C TYR A 107 -45.16 -5.41 -39.86
N TYR A 108 -45.79 -4.24 -39.67
CA TYR A 108 -47.07 -3.89 -40.30
C TYR A 108 -48.12 -5.00 -40.14
N TYR A 109 -48.13 -5.66 -38.98
CA TYR A 109 -49.07 -6.72 -38.69
C TYR A 109 -50.44 -6.14 -38.34
N SER A 110 -51.51 -6.70 -38.92
CA SER A 110 -52.89 -6.38 -38.59
C SER A 110 -53.72 -7.65 -38.45
N LYS A 111 -54.78 -7.60 -37.65
CA LYS A 111 -55.71 -8.73 -37.47
C LYS A 111 -56.59 -8.89 -38.72
N PRO A 112 -57.19 -10.09 -38.92
CA PRO A 112 -58.18 -10.26 -39.97
C PRO A 112 -59.31 -9.22 -39.88
N ASN A 113 -59.61 -8.54 -40.99
CA ASN A 113 -60.55 -7.40 -41.12
C ASN A 113 -60.05 -6.04 -40.62
N GLU A 114 -58.76 -5.87 -40.32
CA GLU A 114 -58.13 -4.55 -40.13
C GLU A 114 -57.48 -4.08 -41.45
N ILE A 115 -57.47 -2.76 -41.70
CA ILE A 115 -56.80 -2.15 -42.85
C ILE A 115 -55.74 -1.18 -42.31
N ILE A 116 -54.50 -1.30 -42.79
CA ILE A 116 -53.39 -0.41 -42.42
C ILE A 116 -53.35 0.75 -43.41
N PHE A 117 -53.28 1.98 -42.89
CA PHE A 117 -53.10 3.19 -43.69
C PHE A 117 -51.71 3.77 -43.42
N GLU A 118 -50.89 3.85 -44.46
CA GLU A 118 -49.64 4.62 -44.41
C GLU A 118 -49.97 6.10 -44.63
N ILE A 119 -49.76 6.90 -43.59
CA ILE A 119 -49.92 8.35 -43.70
C ILE A 119 -48.59 8.90 -44.21
N GLY A 120 -48.51 9.20 -45.51
CA GLY A 120 -47.33 9.88 -46.06
C GLY A 120 -47.18 11.28 -45.44
N GLU A 121 -45.94 11.73 -45.24
CA GLU A 121 -45.60 13.05 -44.65
C GLU A 121 -46.18 14.27 -45.39
N ASN A 122 -46.82 14.09 -46.55
CA ASN A 122 -47.28 15.17 -47.42
C ASN A 122 -48.74 15.61 -47.20
N ILE A 123 -49.43 15.12 -46.15
CA ILE A 123 -50.84 15.47 -45.89
C ILE A 123 -50.97 16.55 -44.81
N THR A 124 -50.18 17.62 -44.91
CA THR A 124 -50.52 18.92 -44.29
C THR A 124 -50.96 19.87 -45.39
N HIS A 125 -52.22 19.76 -45.81
CA HIS A 125 -52.88 20.80 -46.59
C HIS A 125 -53.41 21.83 -45.58
N ASN A 126 -52.64 22.89 -45.38
CA ASN A 126 -53.10 24.07 -44.64
C ASN A 126 -53.94 24.91 -45.61
N GLU A 127 -55.26 24.86 -45.47
CA GLU A 127 -56.19 25.86 -46.06
C GLU A 127 -56.34 27.07 -45.14
#